data_AF-A0A6L3F3T5-F1
#
_entry.id   AF-A0A6L3F3T5-F1
#
_cell.length_a   1.000
_cell.length_b   1.000
_cell.length_c   1.000
_cell.angle_alpha   90.00
_cell.angle_beta   90.00
_cell.angle_gamma   90.00
#
_symmetry.space_group_name_H-M   'P 1'
#
loop_
_entity.id
_entity.type
_entity.pdbx_description
1 polymer ?
#
loop_
_entity_poly.entity_id
_entity_poly.type
_entity_poly.pdbx_seq_one_letter_code
_entity_poly.pdbx_strand_id
1 'polypeptide(L)' 'MEITKDTRVSDILEAYGDIAPVMEIFGVKRVGGYSVRKMLTKALTVERAAKVHRVPLDEFLDKLRTAVATKNG' A
#
# COMPACT_ATOMS: atom_id res chain seq x y z
N MET A 1 -6.08 9.35 -9.40
CA MET A 1 -6.73 8.03 -9.29
C MET A 1 -7.44 7.94 -7.95
N GLU A 2 -8.64 7.37 -7.92
CA GLU A 2 -9.34 7.09 -6.67
C GLU A 2 -8.83 5.76 -6.08
N ILE A 3 -8.34 5.77 -4.84
CA ILE A 3 -7.89 4.56 -4.15
C ILE A 3 -9.05 3.98 -3.35
N THR A 4 -9.43 2.76 -3.72
CA THR A 4 -10.48 1.95 -3.10
C THR A 4 -9.90 0.64 -2.57
N LYS A 5 -10.72 -0.13 -1.86
CA LYS A 5 -10.32 -1.44 -1.33
C LYS A 5 -9.95 -2.46 -2.42
N ASP A 6 -10.53 -2.29 -3.61
CA ASP A 6 -10.37 -3.17 -4.77
C ASP A 6 -9.17 -2.76 -5.64
N THR A 7 -8.65 -1.56 -5.42
CA THR A 7 -7.43 -1.08 -6.05
C THR A 7 -6.27 -2.04 -5.77
N ARG A 8 -5.49 -2.35 -6.80
CA ARG A 8 -4.27 -3.14 -6.60
C ARG A 8 -3.16 -2.26 -6.04
N VAL A 9 -2.42 -2.83 -5.09
CA VAL A 9 -1.24 -2.17 -4.51
C VAL A 9 -0.18 -1.89 -5.57
N SER A 10 -0.07 -2.75 -6.59
CA SER A 10 0.80 -2.52 -7.76
C SER A 10 0.49 -1.22 -8.48
N ASP A 11 -0.79 -0.95 -8.71
CA ASP A 11 -1.24 0.19 -9.50
C ASP A 11 -0.98 1.50 -8.73
N ILE A 12 -1.11 1.47 -7.41
CA ILE A 12 -0.77 2.61 -6.53
C ILE A 12 0.73 2.90 -6.59
N LEU A 13 1.58 1.87 -6.49
CA LEU A 13 3.03 2.01 -6.56
C LEU A 13 3.51 2.49 -7.95
N GLU A 14 2.86 2.06 -9.02
CA GLU A 14 3.14 2.53 -10.37
C GLU A 14 2.72 4.00 -10.56
N ALA A 15 1.51 4.36 -10.12
CA ALA A 15 0.96 5.69 -10.29
C ALA A 15 1.63 6.75 -9.40
N TYR A 16 1.99 6.39 -8.16
CA TYR A 16 2.44 7.34 -7.15
C TYR A 16 3.88 7.12 -6.69
N GLY A 17 4.57 6.09 -7.17
CA GLY A 17 5.95 5.78 -6.79
C GLY A 17 6.05 5.35 -5.32
N ASP A 18 7.01 5.90 -4.58
CA ASP A 18 7.38 5.39 -3.26
C ASP A 18 6.30 5.62 -2.18
N ILE A 19 5.42 4.63 -1.98
CA ILE A 19 4.53 4.50 -0.82
C ILE A 19 5.12 3.57 0.26
N ALA A 20 6.39 3.18 0.14
CA ALA A 20 7.02 2.29 1.12
C ALA A 20 6.93 2.80 2.57
N PRO A 21 7.04 4.12 2.86
CA PRO A 21 6.85 4.62 4.22
C PRO A 21 5.48 4.30 4.79
N VAL A 22 4.42 4.38 3.96
CA VAL A 22 3.05 4.03 4.37
C VAL A 22 2.97 2.55 4.68
N MET A 23 3.48 1.71 3.79
CA MET A 23 3.47 0.25 3.96
C MET A 23 4.21 -0.14 5.26
N GLU A 24 5.35 0.48 5.53
CA GLU A 24 6.17 0.23 6.73
C GLU A 24 5.44 0.61 8.03
N ILE A 25 4.71 1.74 8.04
CA ILE A 25 3.85 2.15 9.17
C ILE A 25 2.80 1.08 9.52
N PHE A 26 2.33 0.33 8.53
CA PHE A 26 1.33 -0.74 8.71
C PHE A 26 1.94 -2.12 9.01
N GLY A 27 3.21 -2.18 9.42
CA GLY A 27 3.86 -3.43 9.76
C GLY A 27 4.16 -4.31 8.53
N VAL A 28 4.04 -3.77 7.32
CA VAL A 28 4.65 -4.35 6.12
C VAL A 28 6.16 -4.10 6.24
N LYS A 29 6.83 -4.88 7.08
CA LYS A 29 8.29 -4.81 7.21
C LYS A 29 8.91 -5.02 5.83
N ARG A 30 9.99 -4.28 5.52
CA ARG A 30 11.05 -4.80 4.65
C ARG A 30 11.63 -6.05 5.35
N VAL A 31 10.94 -7.17 5.28
CA VAL A 31 11.50 -8.45 5.71
C VAL A 31 12.70 -8.69 4.80
N GLY A 32 13.90 -8.80 5.38
CA GLY A 32 15.17 -8.95 4.68
C GLY A 32 15.18 -10.15 3.73
N GLY A 33 14.70 -9.94 2.50
CA GLY A 33 14.53 -10.96 1.45
C GLY A 33 13.12 -11.03 0.83
N TYR A 34 12.08 -10.50 1.48
CA TYR A 34 10.72 -10.36 0.93
C TYR A 34 10.44 -8.88 0.65
N SER A 35 11.07 -8.36 -0.40
CA SER A 35 10.94 -6.95 -0.80
C SER A 35 9.47 -6.59 -1.07
N VAL A 36 9.09 -5.32 -0.85
CA VAL A 36 7.84 -4.72 -1.39
C VAL A 36 7.66 -5.06 -2.88
N ARG A 37 8.77 -5.23 -3.61
CA ARG A 37 8.86 -5.79 -4.97
C ARG A 37 8.19 -7.15 -5.20
N LYS A 38 8.16 -8.02 -4.20
CA LYS A 38 7.51 -9.35 -4.23
C LYS A 38 6.03 -9.28 -3.87
N MET A 39 5.62 -8.20 -3.19
CA MET A 39 4.22 -7.85 -2.96
C MET A 39 3.64 -7.17 -4.21
N LEU A 40 4.45 -6.38 -4.92
CA LEU A 40 4.16 -5.80 -6.24
C LEU A 40 3.86 -6.86 -7.31
N THR A 41 4.55 -7.99 -7.28
CA THR A 41 4.33 -9.09 -8.25
C THR A 41 3.10 -9.93 -7.93
N LYS A 42 2.58 -9.86 -6.71
CA LYS A 42 1.28 -10.47 -6.37
C LYS A 42 0.21 -9.43 -6.61
N ALA A 43 -0.76 -9.76 -7.45
CA ALA A 43 -1.96 -8.97 -7.72
C ALA A 43 -2.85 -8.82 -6.46
N LEU A 44 -2.35 -8.12 -5.45
CA LEU A 44 -2.99 -7.95 -4.15
C LEU A 44 -3.76 -6.63 -4.14
N THR A 45 -5.04 -6.70 -3.81
CA THR A 45 -5.85 -5.52 -3.56
C THR A 45 -5.52 -4.91 -2.20
N VAL A 46 -5.87 -3.64 -2.01
CA VAL A 46 -5.71 -2.91 -0.74
C VAL A 46 -6.38 -3.67 0.41
N GLU A 47 -7.57 -4.23 0.21
CA GLU A 47 -8.26 -5.06 1.21
C GLU A 47 -7.43 -6.27 1.63
N ARG A 48 -6.89 -6.99 0.65
CA ARG A 48 -6.11 -8.19 0.92
C ARG A 48 -4.78 -7.84 1.60
N ALA A 49 -4.16 -6.74 1.23
CA ALA A 49 -2.98 -6.21 1.92
C ALA A 49 -3.29 -5.90 3.39
N ALA A 50 -4.37 -5.16 3.65
CA ALA A 50 -4.80 -4.83 5.01
C ALA A 50 -5.02 -6.09 5.86
N LYS A 51 -5.70 -7.10 5.28
CA LYS A 51 -5.97 -8.37 5.94
C LYS A 51 -4.71 -9.20 6.24
N VAL A 52 -3.77 -9.28 5.29
CA VAL A 52 -2.50 -10.01 5.47
C VAL A 52 -1.64 -9.36 6.56
N HIS A 53 -1.64 -8.04 6.63
CA HIS A 53 -0.86 -7.27 7.59
C HIS A 53 -1.59 -7.00 8.91
N ARG A 54 -2.84 -7.48 9.05
CA ARG A 54 -3.68 -7.30 10.25
C ARG A 54 -3.88 -5.83 10.61
N VAL A 55 -4.09 -5.00 9.60
CA VAL A 55 -4.38 -3.57 9.78
C VAL A 55 -5.81 -3.25 9.38
N PRO A 56 -6.49 -2.31 10.06
CA PRO A 56 -7.83 -1.88 9.68
C PRO A 56 -7.84 -1.33 8.25
N LEU A 57 -8.81 -1.76 7.44
CA LEU A 57 -8.92 -1.35 6.04
C LEU A 57 -9.12 0.17 5.91
N ASP A 58 -9.96 0.75 6.74
CA ASP A 58 -10.27 2.18 6.69
C ASP A 58 -9.04 3.04 7.03
N GLU A 59 -8.30 2.67 8.09
CA GLU A 59 -7.05 3.36 8.44
C GLU A 59 -6.00 3.23 7.33
N PHE A 60 -5.93 2.05 6.70
CA PHE A 60 -5.02 1.81 5.59
C PHE A 60 -5.35 2.68 4.38
N LEU A 61 -6.63 2.76 4.01
CA LEU A 61 -7.13 3.63 2.94
C LEU A 61 -6.84 5.11 3.22
N ASP A 62 -7.08 5.57 4.44
CA ASP A 62 -6.88 6.97 4.80
C ASP A 62 -5.41 7.39 4.72
N LYS A 63 -4.48 6.54 5.19
CA LYS A 63 -3.05 6.83 5.07
C LYS A 63 -2.55 6.73 3.63
N LEU A 64 -3.06 5.79 2.83
CA LEU A 64 -2.74 5.73 1.40
C LEU A 64 -3.19 7.01 0.68
N ARG A 65 -4.42 7.46 0.93
CA ARG A 65 -4.96 8.71 0.38
C ARG A 65 -4.15 9.92 0.83
N THR A 66 -3.79 9.97 2.11
CA THR A 66 -2.98 11.05 2.68
C THR A 66 -1.60 11.11 2.01
N ALA A 67 -0.89 9.98 1.91
CA ALA A 67 0.45 9.95 1.31
C ALA A 67 0.43 10.32 -0.17
N VAL A 68 -0.60 9.89 -0.89
CA VAL A 68 -0.82 10.28 -2.28
C VAL A 68 -1.14 11.77 -2.42
N ALA A 69 -1.93 12.34 -1.51
CA ALA A 69 -2.22 13.77 -1.49
C ALA A 69 -0.96 14.60 -1.20
N THR A 70 -0.11 14.18 -0.28
CA THR A 70 1.14 14.88 0.08
C THR A 70 2.17 14.92 -1.06
N LYS A 71 2.17 13.92 -1.96
CA LYS A 71 3.10 13.89 -3.10
C LYS A 71 2.71 14.85 -4.25
N ASN A 72 1.45 15.29 -4.29
CA ASN A 72 0.95 16.23 -5.29
C ASN A 72 0.87 17.69 -4.77
N GLY A 73 1.42 17.96 -3.57
CA GLY A 73 1.48 19.28 -2.94
C GLY A 73 2.86 19.91 -2.99
#